data_AF-A0A5N9HUS0-F1
#
_entry.id   AF-A0A5N9HUS0-F1
#
_cell.length_a   1.000
_cell.length_b   1.000
_cell.length_c   1.000
_cell.angle_alpha   90.00
_cell.angle_beta   90.00
_cell.angle_gamma   90.00
#
_symmetry.space_group_name_H-M   'P 1'
#
loop_
_entity.id
_entity.type
_entity.pdbx_description
1 polymer ?
#
loop_
_entity_poly.entity_id
_entity_poly.type
_entity_poly.pdbx_seq_one_letter_code
_entity_poly.pdbx_strand_id
1 'polypeptide(L)'
;MKQRLIGWSFIALSSLAIADDPPELGEARAASGIPTTARFFGGATTDDGLSYTNRVDPTTPVDIVGIVRVESTHINTVGNIYIVVQLGESYFFRNEEGNFLSWDLKLESLKAAKAEKKLNYDEAVIILDNITLGLGGLAGQTFYVYLAYDSIAALGDLFYSGSPISISVNPDELVDPAENSDSPNLNEHPVSKIIGGDRTLTDSDEREGELVSIRGTASDSDGSISSTKWLVRGSVVATGTSATISLPDGSTVVTFRVTDNQGATAEESIIVTVLAPPVPNVSPTANVLGGSRRVEDTDSSSGESVSLSGTATDSDGNISSTEWLIRGSVVAKGTSATISLPDGPTVVTFRVTDNQGATAEESIIVTVLAPSTTSNSMDIYTASISKQVVQARCVNCHGAIARLRLIRSSVDDYIDTNYNSMVNYIRRGGSSSIIRKPQGIGHGGGLQLSAGSTELNNLKQFVDAVLSE
;
A
#
# COMPACT_ATOMS: atom_id res chain seq x y z
N MET A 1 13.39 62.40 -16.94
CA MET A 1 13.51 60.98 -17.34
C MET A 1 14.79 60.42 -16.72
N LYS A 2 14.72 59.23 -16.12
CA LYS A 2 15.73 58.50 -15.32
C LYS A 2 15.56 58.61 -13.79
N GLN A 3 14.73 57.68 -13.30
CA GLN A 3 14.69 57.20 -11.92
C GLN A 3 16.06 56.61 -11.54
N ARG A 4 16.55 56.94 -10.34
CA ARG A 4 17.65 56.21 -9.69
C ARG A 4 17.04 55.14 -8.81
N LEU A 5 17.28 53.88 -9.19
CA LEU A 5 16.98 52.69 -8.42
C LEU A 5 17.71 52.77 -7.07
N ILE A 6 16.97 52.61 -5.99
CA ILE A 6 17.49 52.20 -4.68
C ILE A 6 17.35 50.68 -4.66
N GLY A 7 18.49 49.99 -4.71
CA GLY A 7 18.55 48.54 -4.71
C GLY A 7 17.98 47.99 -3.41
N TRP A 8 17.00 47.11 -3.53
CA TRP A 8 16.57 46.25 -2.44
C TRP A 8 17.58 45.11 -2.36
N SER A 9 18.27 45.01 -1.23
CA SER A 9 19.05 43.83 -0.90
C SER A 9 18.10 42.65 -0.82
N PHE A 10 18.15 41.78 -1.83
CA PHE A 10 17.73 40.40 -1.68
C PHE A 10 18.66 39.77 -0.65
N ILE A 11 18.17 39.59 0.59
CA ILE A 11 18.72 38.56 1.45
C ILE A 11 18.33 37.25 0.77
N ALA A 12 19.30 36.64 0.10
CA ALA A 12 19.22 35.26 -0.29
C ALA A 12 18.90 34.46 0.97
N LEU A 13 17.79 33.70 0.96
CA LEU A 13 17.61 32.62 1.90
C LEU A 13 18.80 31.68 1.70
N SER A 14 19.82 31.85 2.53
CA SER A 14 20.80 30.82 2.83
C SER A 14 20.00 29.58 3.21
N SER A 15 20.29 28.48 2.52
CA SER A 15 19.75 27.14 2.78
C SER A 15 19.57 26.91 4.27
N LEU A 16 18.31 27.01 4.75
CA LEU A 16 17.97 26.58 6.08
C LEU A 16 18.23 25.08 6.14
N ALA A 17 18.96 24.68 7.18
CA ALA A 17 18.91 23.32 7.68
C ALA A 17 17.44 22.90 7.76
N ILE A 18 17.17 21.62 7.50
CA ILE A 18 15.86 21.00 7.66
C ILE A 18 15.42 21.29 9.10
N ALA A 19 14.52 22.27 9.29
CA ALA A 19 13.72 22.31 10.50
C ALA A 19 12.80 21.09 10.40
N ASP A 20 12.77 20.27 11.44
CA ASP A 20 11.79 19.19 11.52
C ASP A 20 10.38 19.77 11.40
N ASP A 21 9.45 19.00 10.84
CA ASP A 21 8.03 19.40 10.80
C ASP A 21 7.58 19.75 12.24
N PRO A 22 6.71 20.76 12.43
CA PRO A 22 6.09 21.00 13.73
C PRO A 22 5.37 19.75 14.26
N PRO A 23 4.99 19.71 15.54
CA PRO A 23 4.24 18.57 16.10
C PRO A 23 2.98 18.25 15.30
N GLU A 24 2.73 16.96 15.08
CA GLU A 24 1.51 16.51 14.40
C GLU A 24 0.27 16.67 15.29
N LEU A 25 -0.79 17.23 14.70
CA LEU A 25 -2.01 17.65 15.38
C LEU A 25 -3.07 16.54 15.38
N GLY A 26 -2.67 15.33 15.81
CA GLY A 26 -3.51 14.14 15.85
C GLY A 26 -4.02 13.67 14.48
N GLU A 27 -4.70 12.52 14.46
CA GLU A 27 -5.26 11.97 13.21
C GLU A 27 -6.29 12.92 12.59
N ALA A 28 -6.08 13.29 11.33
CA ALA A 28 -6.97 14.16 10.58
C ALA A 28 -8.38 13.57 10.46
N ARG A 29 -9.36 14.45 10.30
CA ARG A 29 -10.78 14.08 10.17
C ARG A 29 -11.40 14.80 8.98
N ALA A 30 -12.37 14.15 8.36
CA ALA A 30 -13.26 14.77 7.38
C ALA A 30 -14.62 15.08 8.03
N ALA A 31 -15.24 16.20 7.68
CA ALA A 31 -16.55 16.58 8.20
C ALA A 31 -17.65 15.58 7.81
N SER A 32 -17.52 14.94 6.65
CA SER A 32 -18.39 13.85 6.20
C SER A 32 -18.18 12.52 6.96
N GLY A 33 -17.06 12.38 7.70
CA GLY A 33 -16.66 11.15 8.36
C GLY A 33 -15.93 10.13 7.48
N ILE A 34 -15.65 10.46 6.21
CA ILE A 34 -14.79 9.61 5.38
C ILE A 34 -13.36 9.57 5.94
N PRO A 35 -12.66 8.43 5.89
CA PRO A 35 -11.24 8.38 6.19
C PRO A 35 -10.45 9.30 5.25
N THR A 36 -9.42 9.97 5.78
CA THR A 36 -8.53 10.83 4.99
C THR A 36 -7.08 10.52 5.30
N THR A 37 -6.22 10.69 4.30
CA THR A 37 -4.76 10.61 4.46
C THR A 37 -4.09 11.97 4.67
N ALA A 38 -4.87 13.05 4.78
CA ALA A 38 -4.36 14.36 5.13
C ALA A 38 -3.69 14.35 6.50
N ARG A 39 -2.70 15.21 6.70
CA ARG A 39 -2.00 15.39 7.99
C ARG A 39 -1.86 16.86 8.29
N PHE A 40 -1.85 17.21 9.58
CA PHE A 40 -1.78 18.60 10.03
C PHE A 40 -0.70 18.70 11.09
N PHE A 41 0.14 19.72 10.98
CA PHE A 41 1.23 19.99 11.91
C PHE A 41 1.12 21.42 12.40
N GLY A 42 1.51 21.68 13.64
CA GLY A 42 1.59 23.04 14.13
C GLY A 42 2.09 23.17 15.55
N GLY A 43 2.52 24.37 15.90
CA GLY A 43 3.05 24.68 17.21
C GLY A 43 3.31 26.16 17.38
N ALA A 44 3.46 26.58 18.64
CA ALA A 44 3.94 27.90 19.00
C ALA A 44 5.44 27.85 19.29
N THR A 45 6.21 28.81 18.80
CA THR A 45 7.68 28.87 18.94
C THR A 45 8.13 30.29 19.25
N THR A 46 9.18 30.41 20.07
CA THR A 46 9.84 31.68 20.41
C THR A 46 11.30 31.71 19.96
N ASP A 47 11.72 30.68 19.21
CA ASP A 47 13.09 30.44 18.76
C ASP A 47 13.16 30.06 17.27
N ASP A 48 12.31 30.70 16.46
CA ASP A 48 12.23 30.53 15.00
C ASP A 48 12.02 29.05 14.55
N GLY A 49 11.26 28.28 15.35
CA GLY A 49 10.91 26.89 15.05
C GLY A 49 11.97 25.86 15.46
N LEU A 50 12.97 26.24 16.26
CA LEU A 50 13.92 25.28 16.84
C LEU A 50 13.26 24.41 17.92
N SER A 51 12.27 24.94 18.62
CA SER A 51 11.43 24.22 19.56
C SER A 51 9.98 24.72 19.54
N TYR A 52 9.07 23.86 20.01
CA TYR A 52 7.65 24.18 20.13
C TYR A 52 7.19 24.05 21.58
N THR A 53 6.35 24.99 22.01
CA THR A 53 5.82 25.06 23.38
C THR A 53 4.30 25.20 23.36
N ASN A 54 3.64 24.69 24.40
CA ASN A 54 2.23 24.95 24.67
C ASN A 54 2.01 26.05 25.71
N ARG A 55 3.10 26.63 26.27
CA ARG A 55 3.05 27.68 27.29
C ARG A 55 3.94 28.85 26.90
N VAL A 56 3.40 30.05 26.98
CA VAL A 56 4.04 31.28 26.47
C VAL A 56 3.96 32.39 27.51
N ASP A 57 5.05 33.15 27.62
CA ASP A 57 5.09 34.34 28.47
C ASP A 57 4.33 35.50 27.77
N PRO A 58 3.48 36.27 28.49
CA PRO A 58 2.64 37.31 27.89
C PRO A 58 3.45 38.42 27.21
N THR A 59 4.71 38.64 27.62
CA THR A 59 5.57 39.71 27.10
C THR A 59 6.56 39.23 26.02
N THR A 60 6.69 37.92 25.83
CA THR A 60 7.59 37.34 24.83
C THR A 60 6.88 37.25 23.48
N PRO A 61 7.46 37.81 22.40
CA PRO A 61 6.93 37.60 21.06
C PRO A 61 6.95 36.11 20.68
N VAL A 62 5.85 35.63 20.09
CA VAL A 62 5.69 34.23 19.69
C VAL A 62 5.19 34.13 18.26
N ASP A 63 5.72 33.14 17.55
CA ASP A 63 5.20 32.68 16.26
C ASP A 63 4.28 31.48 16.49
N ILE A 64 3.15 31.45 15.78
CA ILE A 64 2.31 30.26 15.68
C ILE A 64 2.27 29.85 14.22
N VAL A 65 2.80 28.67 13.95
CA VAL A 65 2.96 28.15 12.59
C VAL A 65 2.26 26.82 12.45
N GLY A 66 1.93 26.47 11.21
CA GLY A 66 1.34 25.19 10.87
C GLY A 66 1.64 24.75 9.46
N ILE A 67 1.48 23.45 9.21
CA ILE A 67 1.58 22.84 7.90
C ILE A 67 0.32 22.02 7.68
N VAL A 68 -0.38 22.29 6.57
CA VAL A 68 -1.44 21.41 6.06
C VAL A 68 -0.82 20.51 5.00
N ARG A 69 -0.66 19.23 5.31
CA ARG A 69 -0.19 18.20 4.38
C ARG A 69 -1.39 17.58 3.70
N VAL A 70 -1.57 17.94 2.44
CA VAL A 70 -2.76 17.68 1.64
C VAL A 70 -2.78 16.22 1.17
N GLU A 71 -3.96 15.62 1.20
CA GLU A 71 -4.19 14.27 0.69
C GLU A 71 -3.79 14.15 -0.78
N SER A 72 -3.13 13.04 -1.13
CA SER A 72 -2.47 12.88 -2.44
C SER A 72 -3.39 13.09 -3.65
N THR A 73 -4.66 12.71 -3.55
CA THR A 73 -5.69 12.90 -4.59
C THR A 73 -6.18 14.33 -4.71
N HIS A 74 -5.94 15.19 -3.71
CA HIS A 74 -6.33 16.59 -3.68
C HIS A 74 -5.19 17.54 -4.12
N ILE A 75 -3.95 17.05 -4.20
CA ILE A 75 -2.82 17.85 -4.69
C ILE A 75 -3.07 18.31 -6.13
N ASN A 76 -2.66 19.54 -6.45
CA ASN A 76 -2.86 20.19 -7.74
C ASN A 76 -4.31 20.52 -8.10
N THR A 77 -5.25 20.36 -7.17
CA THR A 77 -6.64 20.78 -7.32
C THR A 77 -6.84 22.16 -6.68
N VAL A 78 -7.92 22.85 -7.04
CA VAL A 78 -8.28 24.12 -6.39
C VAL A 78 -8.90 23.83 -5.02
N GLY A 79 -8.52 24.57 -4.00
CA GLY A 79 -9.04 24.43 -2.65
C GLY A 79 -8.72 25.64 -1.79
N ASN A 80 -9.20 25.58 -0.55
CA ASN A 80 -9.07 26.64 0.44
C ASN A 80 -8.35 26.13 1.69
N ILE A 81 -7.62 27.01 2.38
CA ILE A 81 -7.02 26.73 3.70
C ILE A 81 -7.72 27.59 4.76
N TYR A 82 -8.10 26.98 5.88
CA TYR A 82 -8.82 27.60 6.98
C TYR A 82 -7.99 27.52 8.27
N ILE A 83 -8.13 28.55 9.09
CA ILE A 83 -7.56 28.64 10.43
C ILE A 83 -8.68 29.05 11.37
N VAL A 84 -8.94 28.23 12.38
CA VAL A 84 -9.98 28.49 13.39
C VAL A 84 -9.33 28.56 14.76
N VAL A 85 -9.67 29.58 15.54
CA VAL A 85 -9.21 29.78 16.91
C VAL A 85 -10.40 29.64 17.85
N GLN A 86 -10.27 28.82 18.87
CA GLN A 86 -11.20 28.73 19.99
C GLN A 86 -10.60 29.42 21.21
N LEU A 87 -11.32 30.40 21.77
CA LEU A 87 -10.96 31.08 23.01
C LEU A 87 -12.16 31.03 23.96
N GLY A 88 -12.04 30.23 25.03
CA GLY A 88 -13.17 29.88 25.88
C GLY A 88 -14.28 29.17 25.08
N GLU A 89 -15.49 29.71 25.13
CA GLU A 89 -16.65 29.19 24.39
C GLU A 89 -16.81 29.81 22.98
N SER A 90 -15.99 30.80 22.63
CA SER A 90 -16.07 31.52 21.36
C SER A 90 -15.11 30.95 20.32
N TYR A 91 -15.54 30.96 19.06
CA TYR A 91 -14.75 30.53 17.92
C TYR A 91 -14.56 31.69 16.95
N PHE A 92 -13.38 31.75 16.33
CA PHE A 92 -13.00 32.76 15.36
C PHE A 92 -12.35 32.09 14.16
N PHE A 93 -12.59 32.57 12.95
CA PHE A 93 -11.79 32.17 11.78
C PHE A 93 -10.88 33.32 11.34
N ARG A 94 -9.72 32.99 10.77
CA ARG A 94 -8.85 33.98 10.12
C ARG A 94 -9.25 34.15 8.67
N ASN A 95 -9.55 35.37 8.24
CA ASN A 95 -9.82 35.67 6.84
C ASN A 95 -8.53 35.92 6.02
N GLU A 96 -8.65 36.15 4.71
CA GLU A 96 -7.51 36.40 3.82
C GLU A 96 -6.70 37.66 4.17
N GLU A 97 -7.35 38.68 4.75
CA GLU A 97 -6.64 39.88 5.25
C GLU A 97 -5.91 39.65 6.58
N GLY A 98 -6.07 38.47 7.19
CA GLY A 98 -5.42 38.06 8.42
C GLY A 98 -6.12 38.46 9.71
N ASN A 99 -7.37 38.94 9.62
CA ASN A 99 -8.18 39.28 10.78
C ASN A 99 -8.89 38.05 11.34
N PHE A 100 -8.96 37.95 12.66
CA PHE A 100 -9.79 36.96 13.35
C PHE A 100 -11.20 37.51 13.56
N LEU A 101 -12.19 36.85 12.98
CA LEU A 101 -13.61 37.22 13.03
C LEU A 101 -14.40 36.13 13.74
N SER A 102 -15.38 36.52 14.55
CA SER A 102 -16.25 35.57 15.26
C SER A 102 -16.99 34.65 14.29
N TRP A 103 -17.06 33.36 14.63
CA TRP A 103 -17.66 32.30 13.82
C TRP A 103 -18.90 31.73 14.53
N ASP A 104 -20.00 31.61 13.81
CA ASP A 104 -21.27 31.05 14.31
C ASP A 104 -21.34 29.52 14.24
N LEU A 105 -20.20 28.86 13.98
CA LEU A 105 -20.04 27.40 13.84
C LEU A 105 -20.79 26.78 12.65
N LYS A 106 -21.27 27.58 11.70
CA LYS A 106 -21.84 27.08 10.45
C LYS A 106 -20.78 27.06 9.35
N LEU A 107 -20.67 25.93 8.65
CA LEU A 107 -19.72 25.81 7.54
C LEU A 107 -19.96 26.87 6.43
N GLU A 108 -21.23 27.24 6.20
CA GLU A 108 -21.63 28.25 5.22
C GLU A 108 -21.06 29.66 5.50
N SER A 109 -20.75 29.97 6.77
CA SER A 109 -20.21 31.27 7.18
C SER A 109 -18.68 31.26 7.34
N LEU A 110 -18.06 30.08 7.30
CA LEU A 110 -16.63 29.91 7.47
C LEU A 110 -15.88 30.46 6.25
N LYS A 111 -14.95 31.39 6.47
CA LYS A 111 -14.10 31.94 5.40
C LYS A 111 -12.67 31.42 5.50
N ALA A 112 -12.05 31.28 4.35
CA ALA A 112 -10.68 30.80 4.23
C ALA A 112 -9.66 31.88 4.63
N ALA A 113 -8.54 31.42 5.19
CA ALA A 113 -7.34 32.23 5.36
C ALA A 113 -6.53 32.32 4.06
N LYS A 114 -6.69 31.34 3.16
CA LYS A 114 -6.18 31.35 1.78
C LYS A 114 -7.24 30.72 0.89
N ALA A 115 -7.85 31.50 -0.01
CA ALA A 115 -8.93 31.01 -0.86
C ALA A 115 -8.47 30.67 -2.28
N GLU A 116 -9.24 29.80 -2.95
CA GLU A 116 -9.22 29.52 -4.39
C GLU A 116 -7.84 29.25 -4.99
N LYS A 117 -6.96 28.59 -4.23
CA LYS A 117 -5.60 28.33 -4.66
C LYS A 117 -5.41 26.89 -5.10
N LYS A 118 -4.40 26.67 -5.93
CA LYS A 118 -3.94 25.32 -6.25
C LYS A 118 -3.20 24.75 -5.05
N LEU A 119 -3.67 23.63 -4.51
CA LEU A 119 -3.10 22.98 -3.32
C LEU A 119 -1.77 22.29 -3.66
N ASN A 120 -0.73 22.58 -2.87
CA ASN A 120 0.52 21.86 -2.87
C ASN A 120 0.47 20.66 -1.91
N TYR A 121 1.50 19.82 -1.95
CA TYR A 121 1.64 18.72 -0.99
C TYR A 121 1.69 19.24 0.45
N ASP A 122 2.56 20.22 0.71
CA ASP A 122 2.66 20.91 1.99
C ASP A 122 2.28 22.38 1.83
N GLU A 123 1.32 22.81 2.65
CA GLU A 123 0.82 24.17 2.73
C GLU A 123 1.23 24.77 4.06
N ALA A 124 2.36 25.48 4.07
CA ALA A 124 2.81 26.21 5.24
C ALA A 124 1.88 27.40 5.52
N VAL A 125 1.51 27.58 6.78
CA VAL A 125 0.59 28.59 7.27
C VAL A 125 1.23 29.31 8.47
N ILE A 126 1.26 30.64 8.39
CA ILE A 126 1.64 31.47 9.53
C ILE A 126 0.33 31.96 10.15
N ILE A 127 0.06 31.52 11.38
CA ILE A 127 -1.15 31.85 12.13
C ILE A 127 -0.95 33.18 12.86
N LEU A 128 0.15 33.28 13.62
CA LEU A 128 0.65 34.51 14.23
C LEU A 128 2.15 34.61 13.95
N ASP A 129 2.63 35.84 13.74
CA ASP A 129 4.02 36.15 13.39
C ASP A 129 4.52 37.21 14.35
N ASN A 130 5.43 36.82 15.25
CA ASN A 130 6.17 37.66 16.17
C ASN A 130 5.26 38.54 17.03
N ILE A 131 4.21 37.94 17.62
CA ILE A 131 3.17 38.65 18.39
C ILE A 131 3.38 38.43 19.89
N THR A 132 3.36 39.51 20.67
CA THR A 132 3.27 39.46 22.14
C THR A 132 1.81 39.31 22.56
N LEU A 133 1.43 38.14 23.08
CA LEU A 133 0.02 37.80 23.34
C LEU A 133 -0.58 38.55 24.54
N GLY A 134 0.23 38.99 25.50
CA GLY A 134 -0.21 39.77 26.66
C GLY A 134 -0.82 41.12 26.28
N LEU A 135 -0.21 41.84 25.32
CA LEU A 135 -0.78 43.09 24.77
C LEU A 135 -2.13 42.86 24.06
N GLY A 136 -2.40 41.63 23.63
CA GLY A 136 -3.67 41.20 23.05
C GLY A 136 -4.75 40.86 24.08
N GLY A 137 -4.48 41.03 25.38
CA GLY A 137 -5.42 40.68 26.45
C GLY A 137 -5.57 39.17 26.66
N LEU A 138 -4.63 38.37 26.17
CA LEU A 138 -4.65 36.92 26.31
C LEU A 138 -3.88 36.42 27.54
N ALA A 139 -3.29 37.30 28.36
CA ALA A 139 -2.60 36.92 29.58
C ALA A 139 -3.51 36.10 30.51
N GLY A 140 -3.03 34.93 30.95
CA GLY A 140 -3.77 33.98 31.78
C GLY A 140 -4.80 33.13 31.03
N GLN A 141 -4.97 33.34 29.72
CA GLN A 141 -5.94 32.60 28.91
C GLN A 141 -5.29 31.39 28.22
N THR A 142 -6.12 30.40 27.90
CA THR A 142 -5.76 29.31 27.00
C THR A 142 -6.65 29.35 25.76
N PHE A 143 -6.05 29.20 24.58
CA PHE A 143 -6.77 29.12 23.31
C PHE A 143 -6.23 27.98 22.45
N TYR A 144 -7.06 27.56 21.50
CA TYR A 144 -6.82 26.40 20.66
C TYR A 144 -6.89 26.80 19.19
N VAL A 145 -5.96 26.33 18.36
CA VAL A 145 -5.94 26.60 16.93
C VAL A 145 -6.17 25.31 16.15
N TYR A 146 -7.14 25.32 15.27
CA TYR A 146 -7.45 24.24 14.34
C TYR A 146 -7.09 24.68 12.93
N LEU A 147 -6.51 23.74 12.16
CA LEU A 147 -6.22 23.92 10.75
C LEU A 147 -7.17 23.04 9.94
N ALA A 148 -7.64 23.55 8.80
CA ALA A 148 -8.47 22.79 7.90
C ALA A 148 -8.23 23.17 6.44
N TYR A 149 -8.66 22.32 5.51
CA TYR A 149 -8.73 22.64 4.10
C TYR A 149 -9.94 21.96 3.44
N ASP A 150 -10.33 22.49 2.29
CA ASP A 150 -11.26 21.83 1.36
C ASP A 150 -10.62 21.73 -0.03
N SER A 151 -11.23 20.93 -0.90
CA SER A 151 -10.76 20.76 -2.28
C SER A 151 -11.92 20.47 -3.22
N ILE A 152 -11.85 20.97 -4.45
CA ILE A 152 -12.81 20.61 -5.50
C ILE A 152 -12.77 19.12 -5.89
N ALA A 153 -11.74 18.36 -5.49
CA ALA A 153 -11.72 16.90 -5.67
C ALA A 153 -12.64 16.17 -4.67
N ALA A 154 -13.01 16.81 -3.56
CA ALA A 154 -13.94 16.33 -2.56
C ALA A 154 -14.99 17.40 -2.25
N LEU A 155 -15.85 17.68 -3.25
CA LEU A 155 -16.83 18.77 -3.19
C LEU A 155 -17.72 18.68 -1.95
N GLY A 156 -17.69 19.75 -1.14
CA GLY A 156 -18.55 19.92 0.02
C GLY A 156 -18.03 19.27 1.31
N ASP A 157 -16.81 18.73 1.31
CA ASP A 157 -16.17 18.20 2.51
C ASP A 157 -15.09 19.14 3.06
N LEU A 158 -14.87 19.07 4.37
CA LEU A 158 -13.85 19.84 5.08
C LEU A 158 -12.94 18.86 5.85
N PHE A 159 -11.65 18.91 5.58
CA PHE A 159 -10.62 18.10 6.24
C PHE A 159 -9.92 18.95 7.29
N TYR A 160 -9.80 18.48 8.53
CA TYR A 160 -9.30 19.28 9.64
C TYR A 160 -8.45 18.49 10.63
N SER A 161 -7.65 19.20 11.42
CA SER A 161 -6.77 18.63 12.42
C SER A 161 -7.54 17.89 13.53
N GLY A 162 -7.10 16.70 13.90
CA GLY A 162 -7.76 15.88 14.92
C GLY A 162 -7.60 16.40 16.34
N SER A 163 -6.51 17.12 16.59
CA SER A 163 -6.20 17.87 17.81
C SER A 163 -5.89 19.33 17.45
N PRO A 164 -6.10 20.29 18.35
CA PRO A 164 -5.67 21.66 18.13
C PRO A 164 -4.21 21.88 18.51
N ILE A 165 -3.62 22.96 18.03
CA ILE A 165 -2.48 23.60 18.70
C ILE A 165 -3.04 24.22 19.98
N SER A 166 -2.56 23.80 21.16
CA SER A 166 -2.99 24.33 22.46
C SER A 166 -1.97 25.32 23.00
N ILE A 167 -2.38 26.55 23.27
CA ILE A 167 -1.50 27.61 23.80
C ILE A 167 -2.10 28.19 25.09
N SER A 168 -1.36 28.05 26.18
CA SER A 168 -1.62 28.69 27.48
C SER A 168 -0.68 29.87 27.69
N VAL A 169 -1.24 31.08 27.76
CA VAL A 169 -0.47 32.28 28.09
C VAL A 169 -0.41 32.42 29.60
N ASN A 170 0.79 32.62 30.15
CA ASN A 170 0.93 32.90 31.58
C ASN A 170 0.14 34.16 31.96
N PRO A 171 -0.42 34.25 33.18
CA PRO A 171 -1.01 35.50 33.67
C PRO A 171 0.06 36.59 33.71
N ASP A 172 -0.34 37.85 33.50
CA ASP A 172 0.55 38.98 33.76
C ASP A 172 0.97 38.92 35.23
N GLU A 173 2.27 38.99 35.50
CA GLU A 173 2.74 39.27 36.85
C GLU A 173 2.15 40.62 37.25
N LEU A 174 1.18 40.61 38.16
CA LEU A 174 0.68 41.82 38.79
C LEU A 174 1.83 42.39 39.63
N VAL A 175 2.56 43.35 39.06
CA VAL A 175 3.36 44.27 39.86
C VAL A 175 2.37 45.15 40.62
N ASP A 176 2.07 44.80 41.87
CA ASP A 176 1.23 45.63 42.73
C ASP A 176 1.96 46.97 43.02
N PRO A 177 1.39 48.14 42.71
CA PRO A 177 2.04 49.44 42.95
C PRO A 177 2.03 49.90 44.42
N ALA A 178 1.75 49.03 45.38
CA ALA A 178 1.61 49.42 46.79
C ALA A 178 2.55 48.66 47.72
N GLU A 179 3.86 48.94 47.65
CA GLU A 179 4.71 48.77 48.84
C GLU A 179 4.37 49.87 49.85
N ASN A 180 3.46 49.55 50.78
CA ASN A 180 3.52 50.10 52.12
C ASN A 180 3.63 48.94 53.10
N SER A 181 4.75 48.96 53.82
CA SER A 181 5.20 47.96 54.77
C SER A 181 4.11 47.52 55.74
N ASP A 182 4.05 46.19 55.96
CA ASP A 182 3.66 45.46 57.18
C ASP A 182 2.57 44.41 56.92
N SER A 183 2.98 43.21 56.48
CA SER A 183 2.19 41.97 56.52
C SER A 183 3.14 40.76 56.62
N PRO A 184 2.75 39.69 57.34
CA PRO A 184 3.65 38.64 57.79
C PRO A 184 4.11 37.77 56.62
N ASN A 185 5.39 37.35 56.64
CA ASN A 185 6.04 36.42 55.70
C ASN A 185 5.07 35.30 55.27
N LEU A 186 4.51 35.41 54.06
CA LEU A 186 3.79 34.33 53.41
C LEU A 186 4.82 33.49 52.68
N ASN A 187 4.77 32.16 52.86
CA ASN A 187 5.69 31.26 52.17
C ASN A 187 5.51 31.36 50.64
N GLU A 188 6.57 31.74 49.94
CA GLU A 188 6.61 31.74 48.48
C GLU A 188 6.66 30.29 47.95
N HIS A 189 6.08 30.03 46.77
CA HIS A 189 6.17 28.69 46.17
C HIS A 189 7.56 28.49 45.55
N PRO A 190 8.15 27.28 45.63
CA PRO A 190 9.42 27.00 44.98
C PRO A 190 9.26 27.03 43.45
N VAL A 191 10.37 27.21 42.73
CA VAL A 191 10.43 27.09 41.27
C VAL A 191 10.92 25.68 40.90
N SER A 192 10.20 25.03 40.00
CA SER A 192 10.57 23.73 39.40
C SER A 192 10.93 23.95 37.93
N LYS A 193 12.05 23.38 37.47
CA LYS A 193 12.39 23.32 36.04
C LYS A 193 12.91 21.94 35.62
N ILE A 194 12.52 21.42 34.46
CA ILE A 194 13.01 20.20 33.81
C ILE A 194 13.96 20.62 32.68
N ILE A 195 15.14 20.04 32.67
CA ILE A 195 16.16 20.32 31.67
C ILE A 195 15.93 19.42 30.45
N GLY A 196 15.87 20.04 29.27
CA GLY A 196 15.81 19.36 27.99
C GLY A 196 14.40 19.18 27.42
N GLY A 197 13.36 19.69 28.09
CA GLY A 197 11.99 19.74 27.56
C GLY A 197 11.44 18.38 27.09
N ASP A 198 10.44 18.46 26.22
CA ASP A 198 9.88 17.32 25.50
C ASP A 198 10.92 16.72 24.55
N ARG A 199 10.95 15.40 24.45
CA ARG A 199 11.95 14.71 23.63
C ARG A 199 11.46 13.38 23.07
N THR A 200 12.00 13.01 21.92
CA THR A 200 11.77 11.71 21.28
C THR A 200 13.07 10.91 21.27
N LEU A 201 13.02 9.66 21.70
CA LEU A 201 14.13 8.71 21.78
C LEU A 201 13.77 7.45 20.99
N THR A 202 14.76 6.76 20.45
CA THR A 202 14.57 5.41 19.90
C THR A 202 14.81 4.38 21.01
N ASP A 203 14.00 3.32 21.05
CA ASP A 203 14.36 2.12 21.83
C ASP A 203 15.73 1.62 21.38
N SER A 204 16.69 1.62 22.31
CA SER A 204 18.11 1.38 22.03
C SER A 204 18.49 -0.09 22.10
N ASP A 205 17.69 -0.94 22.74
CA ASP A 205 18.02 -2.35 22.96
C ASP A 205 16.90 -3.33 22.57
N GLU A 206 15.81 -2.83 22.00
CA GLU A 206 14.66 -3.61 21.50
C GLU A 206 14.00 -4.43 22.62
N ARG A 207 14.05 -3.92 23.85
CA ARG A 207 13.46 -4.56 25.03
C ARG A 207 12.46 -3.64 25.70
N GLU A 208 11.60 -4.25 26.51
CA GLU A 208 10.63 -3.48 27.29
C GLU A 208 11.34 -2.51 28.24
N GLY A 209 11.18 -1.21 27.95
CA GLY A 209 11.56 -0.12 28.84
C GLY A 209 12.90 0.53 28.50
N GLU A 210 12.86 1.70 27.85
CA GLU A 210 14.03 2.51 27.51
C GLU A 210 14.53 3.32 28.73
N LEU A 211 15.85 3.33 28.96
CA LEU A 211 16.47 4.02 30.09
C LEU A 211 16.70 5.50 29.79
N VAL A 212 15.83 6.35 30.32
CA VAL A 212 15.85 7.79 30.07
C VAL A 212 16.51 8.55 31.21
N SER A 213 17.56 9.31 30.90
CA SER A 213 18.17 10.26 31.83
C SER A 213 17.36 11.56 31.89
N ILE A 214 16.89 11.91 33.10
CA ILE A 214 16.14 13.12 33.39
C ILE A 214 16.91 14.01 34.38
N ARG A 215 16.79 15.33 34.20
CA ARG A 215 17.42 16.34 35.05
C ARG A 215 16.49 17.52 35.25
N GLY A 216 16.54 18.13 36.40
CA GLY A 216 15.76 19.32 36.75
C GLY A 216 16.49 20.22 37.73
N THR A 217 16.01 21.45 37.88
CA THR A 217 16.48 22.43 38.87
C THR A 217 15.33 22.82 39.79
N ALA A 218 15.67 23.10 41.04
CA ALA A 218 14.74 23.51 42.07
C ALA A 218 15.35 24.69 42.84
N SER A 219 14.58 25.73 43.08
CA SER A 219 14.99 26.90 43.88
C SER A 219 13.82 27.46 44.66
N ASP A 220 14.12 28.12 45.77
CA ASP A 220 13.14 28.75 46.64
C ASP A 220 13.74 30.08 47.14
N SER A 221 12.98 31.17 47.02
CA SER A 221 13.45 32.55 47.22
C SER A 221 13.39 32.99 48.68
N ASP A 222 12.43 32.46 49.46
CA ASP A 222 12.25 32.79 50.87
C ASP A 222 12.63 31.63 51.81
N GLY A 223 13.03 30.49 51.26
CA GLY A 223 13.36 29.28 52.00
C GLY A 223 14.38 28.36 51.33
N SER A 224 14.12 27.07 51.46
CA SER A 224 14.97 25.96 51.01
C SER A 224 14.13 24.78 50.55
N ILE A 225 14.65 24.01 49.60
CA ILE A 225 13.96 22.83 49.08
C ILE A 225 14.02 21.67 50.08
N SER A 226 12.86 21.18 50.50
CA SER A 226 12.70 20.01 51.38
C SER A 226 12.69 18.70 50.61
N SER A 227 12.06 18.64 49.42
CA SER A 227 12.05 17.42 48.61
C SER A 227 11.88 17.67 47.11
N THR A 228 12.43 16.77 46.30
CA THR A 228 12.17 16.70 44.86
C THR A 228 11.79 15.28 44.45
N LYS A 229 10.78 15.16 43.58
CA LYS A 229 10.20 13.88 43.15
C LYS A 229 9.98 13.89 41.65
N TRP A 230 10.37 12.81 40.98
CA TRP A 230 9.99 12.51 39.62
C TRP A 230 8.78 11.58 39.63
N LEU A 231 7.74 11.93 38.90
CA LEU A 231 6.51 11.17 38.81
C LEU A 231 6.25 10.73 37.37
N VAL A 232 5.80 9.50 37.20
CA VAL A 232 5.27 8.97 35.95
C VAL A 232 3.86 8.47 36.26
N ARG A 233 2.87 8.93 35.49
CA ARG A 233 1.45 8.60 35.71
C ARG A 233 1.00 8.84 37.17
N GLY A 234 1.51 9.91 37.79
CA GLY A 234 1.21 10.28 39.18
C GLY A 234 1.91 9.44 40.27
N SER A 235 2.68 8.41 39.90
CA SER A 235 3.46 7.60 40.85
C SER A 235 4.91 8.11 40.92
N VAL A 236 5.45 8.23 42.14
CA VAL A 236 6.85 8.63 42.33
C VAL A 236 7.76 7.50 41.88
N VAL A 237 8.60 7.77 40.87
CA VAL A 237 9.55 6.80 40.29
C VAL A 237 10.99 7.08 40.68
N ALA A 238 11.33 8.33 41.01
CA ALA A 238 12.66 8.70 41.48
C ALA A 238 12.62 9.98 42.33
N THR A 239 13.74 10.30 42.98
CA THR A 239 13.94 11.53 43.78
C THR A 239 15.26 12.18 43.42
N GLY A 240 15.49 13.42 43.86
CA GLY A 240 16.68 14.20 43.52
C GLY A 240 16.51 15.02 42.23
N THR A 241 17.49 15.85 41.89
CA THR A 241 17.47 16.74 40.71
C THR A 241 17.93 16.05 39.43
N SER A 242 18.35 14.79 39.50
CA SER A 242 18.68 13.95 38.33
C SER A 242 18.38 12.49 38.62
N ALA A 243 17.88 11.77 37.64
CA ALA A 243 17.60 10.34 37.74
C ALA A 243 17.71 9.65 36.36
N THR A 244 17.72 8.33 36.37
CA THR A 244 17.49 7.50 35.19
C THR A 244 16.24 6.67 35.46
N ILE A 245 15.25 6.75 34.58
CA ILE A 245 13.97 6.07 34.71
C ILE A 245 13.73 5.19 33.48
N SER A 246 13.07 4.04 33.66
CA SER A 246 12.66 3.18 32.55
C SER A 246 11.29 3.62 32.07
N LEU A 247 11.17 3.94 30.78
CA LEU A 247 9.92 4.39 30.14
C LEU A 247 9.49 3.38 29.07
N PRO A 248 8.20 3.02 29.00
CA PRO A 248 7.71 2.15 27.93
C PRO A 248 7.70 2.88 26.59
N ASP A 249 7.62 2.12 25.50
CA ASP A 249 7.35 2.63 24.17
C ASP A 249 6.08 3.49 24.14
N GLY A 250 6.12 4.52 23.31
CA GLY A 250 5.10 5.55 23.18
C GLY A 250 5.36 6.75 24.08
N SER A 251 4.32 7.57 24.24
CA SER A 251 4.38 8.84 24.94
C SER A 251 4.17 8.65 26.45
N THR A 252 5.11 9.16 27.25
CA THR A 252 5.03 9.17 28.71
C THR A 252 5.19 10.59 29.26
N VAL A 253 4.22 11.03 30.07
CA VAL A 253 4.32 12.29 30.84
C VAL A 253 5.20 12.06 32.06
N VAL A 254 6.27 12.85 32.17
CA VAL A 254 7.20 12.87 33.30
C VAL A 254 7.04 14.20 34.04
N THR A 255 6.65 14.14 35.30
CA THR A 255 6.43 15.33 36.15
C THR A 255 7.55 15.46 37.18
N PHE A 256 8.12 16.65 37.32
CA PHE A 256 9.07 17.01 38.37
C PHE A 256 8.39 17.89 39.41
N ARG A 257 8.15 17.32 40.60
CA ARG A 257 7.55 18.00 41.76
C ARG A 257 8.63 18.41 42.74
N VAL A 258 8.57 19.67 43.15
CA VAL A 258 9.45 20.28 44.15
C VAL A 258 8.60 20.71 45.35
N THR A 259 9.12 20.55 46.57
CA THR A 259 8.47 20.98 47.82
C THR A 259 9.48 21.73 48.69
N ASP A 260 9.11 22.91 49.19
CA ASP A 260 9.96 23.72 50.09
C ASP A 260 9.89 23.26 51.56
N ASN A 261 10.63 23.95 52.44
CA ASN A 261 10.70 23.66 53.89
C ASN A 261 9.49 24.15 54.71
N GLN A 262 8.54 24.86 54.10
CA GLN A 262 7.31 25.33 54.73
C GLN A 262 6.07 24.60 54.17
N GLY A 263 6.24 23.74 53.17
CA GLY A 263 5.27 22.82 52.62
C GLY A 263 4.66 23.20 51.27
N ALA A 264 5.02 24.33 50.63
CA ALA A 264 4.47 24.64 49.31
C ALA A 264 5.16 23.84 48.20
N THR A 265 4.44 23.65 47.11
CA THR A 265 4.85 22.76 46.00
C THR A 265 4.77 23.44 44.66
N ALA A 266 5.67 23.08 43.75
CA ALA A 266 5.60 23.41 42.34
C ALA A 266 5.89 22.18 41.47
N GLU A 267 5.32 22.16 40.27
CA GLU A 267 5.46 21.06 39.33
C GLU A 267 5.76 21.59 37.92
N GLU A 268 6.56 20.84 37.18
CA GLU A 268 6.66 20.95 35.73
C GLU A 268 6.51 19.55 35.12
N SER A 269 5.99 19.47 33.90
CA SER A 269 5.86 18.20 33.18
C SER A 269 6.45 18.31 31.78
N ILE A 270 7.07 17.24 31.32
CA ILE A 270 7.50 17.04 29.94
C ILE A 270 6.89 15.75 29.37
N ILE A 271 6.82 15.66 28.05
CA ILE A 271 6.50 14.46 27.31
C ILE A 271 7.79 13.83 26.79
N VAL A 272 8.02 12.58 27.18
CA VAL A 272 9.08 11.75 26.60
C VAL A 272 8.42 10.68 25.74
N THR A 273 8.75 10.67 24.46
CA THR A 273 8.26 9.66 23.51
C THR A 273 9.38 8.68 23.21
N VAL A 274 9.19 7.40 23.54
CA VAL A 274 10.10 6.33 23.13
C VAL A 274 9.51 5.68 21.87
N LEU A 275 10.22 5.74 20.75
CA LEU A 275 9.80 5.13 19.51
C LEU A 275 10.06 3.63 19.58
N ALA A 276 8.98 2.85 19.42
CA ALA A 276 9.06 1.42 19.27
C ALA A 276 9.96 1.05 18.08
N PRO A 277 10.72 -0.06 18.16
CA PRO A 277 11.56 -0.51 17.07
C PRO A 277 10.70 -0.86 15.83
N PRO A 278 11.19 -0.60 14.60
CA PRO A 278 10.48 -0.98 13.40
C PRO A 278 10.35 -2.50 13.32
N VAL A 279 9.12 -2.99 13.11
CA VAL A 279 8.88 -4.43 12.89
C VAL A 279 9.49 -4.81 11.52
N PRO A 280 10.41 -5.80 11.45
CA PRO A 280 10.99 -6.22 10.18
C PRO A 280 9.92 -6.78 9.22
N ASN A 281 9.97 -6.37 7.94
CA ASN A 281 9.07 -6.88 6.91
C ASN A 281 9.29 -8.38 6.64
N VAL A 282 8.21 -9.16 6.53
CA VAL A 282 8.25 -10.57 6.15
C VAL A 282 7.85 -10.73 4.69
N SER A 283 8.65 -11.44 3.89
CA SER A 283 8.29 -11.72 2.49
C SER A 283 6.93 -12.43 2.38
N PRO A 284 6.12 -12.12 1.35
CA PRO A 284 4.84 -12.80 1.14
C PRO A 284 5.06 -14.27 0.77
N THR A 285 3.98 -15.05 0.75
CA THR A 285 3.96 -16.41 0.19
C THR A 285 3.30 -16.42 -1.18
N ALA A 286 3.96 -17.00 -2.17
CA ALA A 286 3.42 -17.26 -3.51
C ALA A 286 3.15 -18.75 -3.66
N ASN A 287 2.00 -19.12 -4.23
CA ASN A 287 1.68 -20.51 -4.55
C ASN A 287 0.94 -20.64 -5.88
N VAL A 288 1.38 -21.56 -6.73
CA VAL A 288 0.75 -21.83 -8.04
C VAL A 288 -0.18 -23.03 -7.94
N LEU A 289 -1.47 -22.81 -8.20
CA LEU A 289 -2.46 -23.88 -8.15
C LEU A 289 -2.32 -24.82 -9.34
N GLY A 290 -2.47 -26.12 -9.08
CA GLY A 290 -2.38 -27.17 -10.11
C GLY A 290 -0.96 -27.62 -10.45
N GLY A 291 0.08 -26.90 -9.97
CA GLY A 291 1.47 -27.30 -10.11
C GLY A 291 1.94 -27.49 -11.55
N SER A 292 3.04 -28.24 -11.71
CA SER A 292 3.55 -28.61 -13.04
C SER A 292 2.65 -29.63 -13.72
N ARG A 293 2.32 -29.43 -15.00
CA ARG A 293 1.34 -30.26 -15.73
C ARG A 293 1.56 -30.30 -17.24
N ARG A 294 0.86 -31.23 -17.89
CA ARG A 294 0.78 -31.37 -19.35
C ARG A 294 -0.56 -30.84 -19.87
N VAL A 295 -0.54 -30.23 -21.06
CA VAL A 295 -1.72 -29.72 -21.76
C VAL A 295 -1.68 -30.27 -23.19
N GLU A 296 -2.79 -30.81 -23.68
CA GLU A 296 -2.92 -31.25 -25.08
C GLU A 296 -3.03 -30.02 -25.99
N ASP A 297 -2.40 -30.09 -27.17
CA ASP A 297 -2.63 -29.12 -28.25
C ASP A 297 -3.98 -29.42 -28.92
N THR A 298 -4.90 -28.45 -28.85
CA THR A 298 -6.29 -28.61 -29.28
C THR A 298 -6.55 -28.22 -30.73
N ASP A 299 -5.66 -27.45 -31.36
CA ASP A 299 -5.85 -26.88 -32.70
C ASP A 299 -4.70 -27.19 -33.67
N SER A 300 -3.74 -28.01 -33.25
CA SER A 300 -2.57 -28.40 -34.03
C SER A 300 -1.72 -27.21 -34.46
N SER A 301 -1.75 -26.12 -33.71
CA SER A 301 -1.03 -24.88 -33.94
C SER A 301 -0.25 -24.46 -32.70
N SER A 302 0.92 -23.83 -32.91
CA SER A 302 1.68 -23.28 -31.78
C SER A 302 0.90 -22.16 -31.10
N GLY A 303 0.83 -22.21 -29.77
CA GLY A 303 0.26 -21.13 -28.95
C GLY A 303 -0.98 -21.55 -28.15
N GLU A 304 -0.99 -22.76 -27.62
CA GLU A 304 -2.09 -23.30 -26.81
C GLU A 304 -2.42 -22.39 -25.62
N SER A 305 -3.71 -22.22 -25.35
CA SER A 305 -4.23 -21.28 -24.36
C SER A 305 -4.31 -21.95 -22.99
N VAL A 306 -3.43 -21.54 -22.08
CA VAL A 306 -3.29 -22.15 -20.75
C VAL A 306 -3.79 -21.19 -19.67
N SER A 307 -4.83 -21.60 -18.96
CA SER A 307 -5.27 -20.92 -17.74
C SER A 307 -4.37 -21.28 -16.55
N LEU A 308 -4.03 -20.27 -15.76
CA LEU A 308 -3.19 -20.35 -14.58
C LEU A 308 -3.90 -19.66 -13.43
N SER A 309 -3.74 -20.20 -12.23
CA SER A 309 -4.21 -19.58 -11.01
C SER A 309 -3.20 -19.75 -9.89
N GLY A 310 -3.14 -18.78 -9.00
CA GLY A 310 -2.23 -18.76 -7.87
C GLY A 310 -2.86 -18.10 -6.66
N THR A 311 -2.28 -18.36 -5.49
CA THR A 311 -2.65 -17.71 -4.23
C THR A 311 -1.47 -16.92 -3.69
N ALA A 312 -1.77 -15.78 -3.09
CA ALA A 312 -0.79 -14.89 -2.49
C ALA A 312 -1.27 -14.49 -1.10
N THR A 313 -0.40 -14.59 -0.10
CA THR A 313 -0.70 -14.20 1.29
C THR A 313 0.49 -13.49 1.89
N ASP A 314 0.23 -12.52 2.76
CA ASP A 314 1.25 -11.81 3.51
C ASP A 314 0.84 -11.80 4.99
N SER A 315 1.79 -12.04 5.88
CA SER A 315 1.52 -12.30 7.30
C SER A 315 1.57 -11.06 8.18
N ASP A 316 2.35 -10.06 7.78
CA ASP A 316 2.52 -8.77 8.45
C ASP A 316 2.02 -7.59 7.61
N GLY A 317 1.57 -7.84 6.38
CA GLY A 317 1.09 -6.81 5.47
C GLY A 317 0.02 -7.27 4.48
N ASN A 318 -0.01 -6.59 3.34
CA ASN A 318 -0.93 -6.80 2.24
C ASN A 318 -0.16 -7.00 0.92
N ILE A 319 -0.76 -7.74 -0.01
CA ILE A 319 -0.19 -7.92 -1.35
C ILE A 319 -0.36 -6.65 -2.20
N SER A 320 0.75 -6.09 -2.66
CA SER A 320 0.80 -4.93 -3.55
C SER A 320 0.64 -5.33 -5.02
N SER A 321 1.28 -6.42 -5.46
CA SER A 321 1.16 -6.89 -6.84
C SER A 321 1.38 -8.40 -7.00
N THR A 322 0.79 -8.93 -8.07
CA THR A 322 0.96 -10.33 -8.50
C THR A 322 1.19 -10.37 -10.00
N GLU A 323 2.20 -11.12 -10.43
CA GLU A 323 2.69 -11.15 -11.81
C GLU A 323 3.02 -12.58 -12.23
N TRP A 324 2.65 -12.91 -13.47
CA TRP A 324 3.08 -14.15 -14.13
C TRP A 324 4.21 -13.83 -15.09
N LEU A 325 5.29 -14.59 -15.02
CA LEU A 325 6.50 -14.39 -15.80
C LEU A 325 6.84 -15.63 -16.63
N ILE A 326 7.31 -15.38 -17.85
CA ILE A 326 7.95 -16.38 -18.70
C ILE A 326 9.33 -15.84 -19.06
N ARG A 327 10.38 -16.63 -18.79
CA ARG A 327 11.78 -16.22 -19.04
C ARG A 327 12.12 -14.85 -18.40
N GLY A 328 11.58 -14.59 -17.21
CA GLY A 328 11.80 -13.35 -16.46
C GLY A 328 11.03 -12.12 -16.98
N SER A 329 10.21 -12.25 -18.03
CA SER A 329 9.36 -11.16 -18.53
C SER A 329 7.92 -11.32 -18.02
N VAL A 330 7.33 -10.24 -17.52
CA VAL A 330 5.92 -10.23 -17.08
C VAL A 330 5.01 -10.39 -18.30
N VAL A 331 4.21 -11.44 -18.31
CA VAL A 331 3.25 -11.76 -19.39
C VAL A 331 1.79 -11.54 -18.97
N ALA A 332 1.49 -11.56 -17.67
CA ALA A 332 0.17 -11.27 -17.13
C ALA A 332 0.27 -10.79 -15.68
N LYS A 333 -0.81 -10.19 -15.18
CA LYS A 333 -0.96 -9.73 -13.79
C LYS A 333 -2.21 -10.30 -13.15
N GLY A 334 -2.26 -10.35 -11.83
CA GLY A 334 -3.37 -10.90 -11.06
C GLY A 334 -3.18 -12.37 -10.68
N THR A 335 -4.01 -12.86 -9.76
CA THR A 335 -3.97 -14.24 -9.25
C THR A 335 -4.52 -15.28 -10.23
N SER A 336 -5.15 -14.85 -11.32
CA SER A 336 -5.58 -15.72 -12.43
C SER A 336 -5.15 -15.10 -13.76
N ALA A 337 -4.66 -15.92 -14.68
CA ALA A 337 -4.25 -15.49 -16.01
C ALA A 337 -4.55 -16.58 -17.04
N THR A 338 -4.70 -16.18 -18.31
CA THR A 338 -4.68 -17.09 -19.44
C THR A 338 -3.56 -16.64 -20.37
N ILE A 339 -2.61 -17.53 -20.65
CA ILE A 339 -1.42 -17.24 -21.43
C ILE A 339 -1.29 -18.23 -22.60
N SER A 340 -0.78 -17.75 -23.73
CA SER A 340 -0.48 -18.60 -24.88
C SER A 340 0.92 -19.19 -24.71
N LEU A 341 1.03 -20.51 -24.71
CA LEU A 341 2.29 -21.24 -24.55
C LEU A 341 2.65 -22.01 -25.83
N PRO A 342 3.94 -22.01 -26.23
CA PRO A 342 4.40 -22.83 -27.34
C PRO A 342 4.45 -24.31 -26.95
N ASP A 343 4.49 -25.19 -27.95
CA ASP A 343 4.73 -26.61 -27.79
C ASP A 343 6.03 -26.88 -27.01
N GLY A 344 5.98 -27.89 -26.15
CA GLY A 344 7.07 -28.28 -25.27
C GLY A 344 7.01 -27.61 -23.89
N PRO A 345 8.08 -27.76 -23.09
CA PRO A 345 8.12 -27.29 -21.72
C PRO A 345 8.35 -25.78 -21.64
N THR A 346 7.48 -25.09 -20.91
CA THR A 346 7.63 -23.68 -20.52
C THR A 346 7.67 -23.56 -19.01
N VAL A 347 8.70 -22.88 -18.49
CA VAL A 347 8.77 -22.47 -17.08
C VAL A 347 7.92 -21.22 -16.91
N VAL A 348 6.95 -21.29 -16.01
CA VAL A 348 6.07 -20.19 -15.64
C VAL A 348 6.35 -19.86 -14.17
N THR A 349 6.65 -18.60 -13.89
CA THR A 349 6.92 -18.10 -12.54
C THR A 349 5.80 -17.17 -12.09
N PHE A 350 5.24 -17.41 -10.91
CA PHE A 350 4.31 -16.50 -10.25
C PHE A 350 5.06 -15.71 -9.19
N ARG A 351 5.18 -14.40 -9.40
CA ARG A 351 5.81 -13.45 -8.48
C ARG A 351 4.77 -12.66 -7.72
N VAL A 352 4.98 -12.54 -6.42
CA VAL A 352 4.14 -11.80 -5.49
C VAL A 352 5.01 -10.74 -4.81
N THR A 353 4.52 -9.51 -4.71
CA THR A 353 5.18 -8.40 -4.01
C THR A 353 4.26 -7.86 -2.93
N ASP A 354 4.76 -7.68 -1.71
CA ASP A 354 4.02 -7.07 -0.61
C ASP A 354 3.99 -5.52 -0.68
N ASN A 355 3.34 -4.88 0.28
CA ASN A 355 3.21 -3.42 0.40
C ASN A 355 4.49 -2.71 0.90
N GLN A 356 5.51 -3.45 1.33
CA GLN A 356 6.82 -2.93 1.76
C GLN A 356 7.94 -3.23 0.74
N GLY A 357 7.60 -3.91 -0.37
CA GLY A 357 8.47 -4.18 -1.50
C GLY A 357 9.20 -5.52 -1.47
N ALA A 358 9.00 -6.39 -0.47
CA ALA A 358 9.60 -7.72 -0.53
C ALA A 358 8.82 -8.64 -1.48
N THR A 359 9.53 -9.64 -2.02
CA THR A 359 9.02 -10.50 -3.09
C THR A 359 9.15 -11.97 -2.73
N ALA A 360 8.25 -12.77 -3.29
CA ALA A 360 8.34 -14.22 -3.31
C ALA A 360 7.92 -14.75 -4.68
N GLU A 361 8.49 -15.88 -5.08
CA GLU A 361 8.25 -16.49 -6.38
C GLU A 361 8.02 -17.98 -6.24
N GLU A 362 7.07 -18.52 -7.03
CA GLU A 362 6.96 -19.96 -7.26
C GLU A 362 6.99 -20.24 -8.76
N SER A 363 7.70 -21.31 -9.15
CA SER A 363 7.84 -21.70 -10.55
C SER A 363 7.30 -23.10 -10.81
N ILE A 364 6.52 -23.25 -11.88
CA ILE A 364 6.02 -24.53 -12.39
C ILE A 364 6.47 -24.74 -13.83
N ILE A 365 6.42 -25.99 -14.29
CA ILE A 365 6.65 -26.36 -15.68
C ILE A 365 5.31 -26.77 -16.29
N VAL A 366 4.88 -26.04 -17.31
CA VAL A 366 3.75 -26.43 -18.16
C VAL A 366 4.32 -26.98 -19.47
N THR A 367 3.97 -28.21 -19.83
CA THR A 367 4.37 -28.82 -21.10
C THR A 367 3.17 -28.92 -22.03
N VAL A 368 3.14 -28.12 -23.09
CA VAL A 368 2.17 -28.29 -24.19
C VAL A 368 2.65 -29.45 -25.05
N LEU A 369 1.81 -30.45 -25.27
CA LEU A 369 2.15 -31.62 -26.08
C LEU A 369 2.07 -31.26 -27.56
N ALA A 370 2.97 -31.81 -28.37
CA ALA A 370 2.90 -31.66 -29.82
C ALA A 370 1.62 -32.32 -30.37
N PRO A 371 1.04 -31.82 -31.46
CA PRO A 371 -0.16 -32.38 -32.04
C PRO A 371 0.07 -33.84 -32.45
N SER A 372 -0.94 -34.67 -32.21
CA SER A 372 -0.92 -36.08 -32.61
C SER A 372 -0.73 -36.22 -34.11
N THR A 373 0.40 -36.77 -34.56
CA THR A 373 0.75 -36.91 -35.98
C THR A 373 0.00 -38.05 -36.70
N THR A 374 -1.04 -38.62 -36.11
CA THR A 374 -1.82 -39.71 -36.72
C THR A 374 -2.81 -39.10 -37.71
N SER A 375 -2.76 -39.53 -38.97
CA SER A 375 -3.67 -39.03 -39.99
C SER A 375 -5.10 -39.54 -39.75
N ASN A 376 -6.12 -38.75 -40.12
CA ASN A 376 -7.54 -39.13 -39.97
C ASN A 376 -7.84 -40.48 -40.67
N SER A 377 -7.19 -40.74 -41.81
CA SER A 377 -7.28 -42.02 -42.51
C SER A 377 -6.73 -43.19 -41.69
N MET A 378 -5.67 -42.99 -40.89
CA MET A 378 -5.12 -44.02 -40.00
C MET A 378 -6.03 -44.30 -38.79
N ASP A 379 -6.70 -43.28 -38.27
CA ASP A 379 -7.70 -43.44 -37.20
C ASP A 379 -8.92 -44.23 -37.68
N ILE A 380 -9.50 -43.84 -38.83
CA ILE A 380 -10.61 -44.57 -39.45
C ILE A 380 -10.17 -46.00 -39.77
N TYR A 381 -8.95 -46.18 -40.28
CA TYR A 381 -8.41 -47.48 -40.62
C TYR A 381 -8.35 -48.40 -39.38
N THR A 382 -7.76 -47.92 -38.30
CA THR A 382 -7.56 -48.69 -37.07
C THR A 382 -8.89 -48.99 -36.38
N ALA A 383 -9.78 -48.01 -36.30
CA ALA A 383 -11.07 -48.15 -35.61
C ALA A 383 -12.06 -49.04 -36.37
N SER A 384 -12.10 -48.94 -37.71
CA SER A 384 -13.25 -49.39 -38.49
C SER A 384 -12.94 -50.27 -39.70
N ILE A 385 -11.69 -50.31 -40.17
CA ILE A 385 -11.32 -51.04 -41.40
C ILE A 385 -10.50 -52.30 -41.09
N SER A 386 -9.47 -52.17 -40.25
CA SER A 386 -8.47 -53.21 -40.00
C SER A 386 -9.13 -54.54 -39.60
N LYS A 387 -9.94 -54.55 -38.54
CA LYS A 387 -10.57 -55.79 -38.04
C LYS A 387 -11.81 -56.17 -38.85
N GLN A 388 -12.70 -55.21 -39.07
CA GLN A 388 -14.08 -55.42 -39.55
C GLN A 388 -14.14 -55.67 -41.06
N VAL A 389 -13.20 -55.12 -41.84
CA VAL A 389 -13.17 -55.25 -43.29
C VAL A 389 -11.97 -56.10 -43.73
N VAL A 390 -10.76 -55.67 -43.39
CA VAL A 390 -9.53 -56.28 -43.89
C VAL A 390 -9.35 -57.69 -43.34
N GLN A 391 -9.31 -57.85 -42.01
CA GLN A 391 -9.09 -59.16 -41.39
C GLN A 391 -10.30 -60.09 -41.53
N ALA A 392 -11.52 -59.58 -41.44
CA ALA A 392 -12.72 -60.41 -41.51
C ALA A 392 -13.06 -60.90 -42.93
N ARG A 393 -12.78 -60.10 -43.96
CA ARG A 393 -13.30 -60.35 -45.32
C ARG A 393 -12.22 -60.40 -46.39
N CYS A 394 -11.27 -59.45 -46.39
CA CYS A 394 -10.37 -59.28 -47.53
C CYS A 394 -9.12 -60.16 -47.48
N VAL A 395 -8.52 -60.36 -46.30
CA VAL A 395 -7.20 -60.99 -46.15
C VAL A 395 -7.16 -62.44 -46.66
N ASN A 396 -8.29 -63.15 -46.68
CA ASN A 396 -8.38 -64.52 -47.18
C ASN A 396 -8.15 -64.64 -48.69
N CYS A 397 -8.40 -63.57 -49.45
CA CYS A 397 -8.22 -63.53 -50.91
C CYS A 397 -7.06 -62.65 -51.35
N HIS A 398 -6.53 -61.80 -50.46
CA HIS A 398 -5.54 -60.78 -50.75
C HIS A 398 -4.12 -61.14 -50.25
N GLY A 399 -3.71 -62.40 -50.46
CA GLY A 399 -2.36 -62.88 -50.12
C GLY A 399 -1.27 -62.44 -51.11
N ALA A 400 -0.15 -63.17 -51.15
CA ALA A 400 1.08 -62.78 -51.87
C ALA A 400 0.93 -62.52 -53.39
N ILE A 401 -0.11 -63.07 -54.03
CA ILE A 401 -0.33 -62.98 -55.48
C ILE A 401 -1.35 -61.89 -55.87
N ALA A 402 -1.95 -61.20 -54.90
CA ALA A 402 -2.94 -60.16 -55.15
C ALA A 402 -2.26 -58.80 -55.40
N ARG A 403 -2.86 -57.97 -56.29
CA ARG A 403 -2.38 -56.60 -56.57
C ARG A 403 -2.43 -55.68 -55.35
N LEU A 404 -3.49 -55.82 -54.54
CA LEU A 404 -3.55 -55.26 -53.19
C LEU A 404 -3.18 -56.39 -52.24
N ARG A 405 -2.01 -56.31 -51.63
CA ARG A 405 -1.51 -57.32 -50.69
C ARG A 405 -1.93 -56.95 -49.27
N LEU A 406 -2.50 -57.91 -48.56
CA LEU A 406 -2.93 -57.79 -47.18
C LEU A 406 -2.39 -58.99 -46.38
N ILE A 407 -1.98 -58.74 -45.14
CA ILE A 407 -1.44 -59.73 -44.21
C ILE A 407 -2.35 -59.92 -43.00
N ARG A 408 -2.30 -61.13 -42.41
CA ARG A 408 -3.16 -61.51 -41.29
C ARG A 408 -2.69 -60.87 -39.98
N SER A 409 -3.61 -60.74 -39.03
CA SER A 409 -3.33 -60.21 -37.69
C SER A 409 -2.36 -61.04 -36.85
N SER A 410 -1.99 -62.23 -37.33
CA SER A 410 -0.96 -63.07 -36.73
C SER A 410 0.47 -62.67 -37.10
N VAL A 411 0.64 -61.64 -37.94
CA VAL A 411 1.94 -61.10 -38.34
C VAL A 411 2.13 -59.77 -37.63
N ASP A 412 3.34 -59.53 -37.12
CA ASP A 412 3.69 -58.24 -36.52
C ASP A 412 3.50 -57.11 -37.54
N ASP A 413 3.16 -55.92 -37.05
CA ASP A 413 2.92 -54.72 -37.85
C ASP A 413 1.84 -54.87 -38.95
N TYR A 414 0.91 -55.82 -38.80
CA TYR A 414 -0.14 -56.04 -39.80
C TYR A 414 -1.05 -54.83 -40.00
N ILE A 415 -1.24 -54.00 -38.98
CA ILE A 415 -2.06 -52.78 -39.08
C ILE A 415 -1.38 -51.83 -40.06
N ASP A 416 -0.15 -51.42 -39.77
CA ASP A 416 0.62 -50.47 -40.57
C ASP A 416 0.90 -50.99 -41.98
N THR A 417 1.24 -52.27 -42.11
CA THR A 417 1.53 -52.89 -43.41
C THR A 417 0.30 -52.87 -44.31
N ASN A 418 -0.87 -53.21 -43.77
CA ASN A 418 -2.12 -53.23 -44.53
C ASN A 418 -2.64 -51.82 -44.81
N TYR A 419 -2.54 -50.92 -43.82
CA TYR A 419 -2.86 -49.49 -43.99
C TYR A 419 -2.08 -48.91 -45.16
N ASN A 420 -0.74 -49.01 -45.13
CA ASN A 420 0.14 -48.52 -46.18
C ASN A 420 -0.15 -49.17 -47.53
N SER A 421 -0.48 -50.47 -47.56
CA SER A 421 -0.84 -51.17 -48.79
C SER A 421 -2.14 -50.63 -49.41
N MET A 422 -3.16 -50.37 -48.58
CA MET A 422 -4.43 -49.80 -49.03
C MET A 422 -4.28 -48.34 -49.47
N VAL A 423 -3.57 -47.51 -48.69
CA VAL A 423 -3.26 -46.11 -49.04
C VAL A 423 -2.53 -46.04 -50.38
N ASN A 424 -1.47 -46.82 -50.56
CA ASN A 424 -0.71 -46.85 -51.81
C ASN A 424 -1.57 -47.30 -53.00
N TYR A 425 -2.46 -48.29 -52.79
CA TYR A 425 -3.37 -48.74 -53.83
C TYR A 425 -4.38 -47.63 -54.22
N ILE A 426 -4.95 -46.93 -53.24
CA ILE A 426 -5.88 -45.81 -53.44
C ILE A 426 -5.19 -44.68 -54.23
N ARG A 427 -4.01 -44.23 -53.76
CA ARG A 427 -3.24 -43.13 -54.37
C ARG A 427 -2.76 -43.43 -55.79
N ARG A 428 -2.61 -44.70 -56.17
CA ARG A 428 -2.31 -45.13 -57.55
C ARG A 428 -3.55 -45.26 -58.44
N GLY A 429 -4.65 -44.58 -58.11
CA GLY A 429 -5.91 -44.59 -58.85
C GLY A 429 -6.85 -45.76 -58.51
N GLY A 430 -6.60 -46.47 -57.42
CA GLY A 430 -7.37 -47.64 -56.99
C GLY A 430 -8.67 -47.34 -56.24
N SER A 431 -8.96 -46.08 -55.90
CA SER A 431 -10.11 -45.65 -55.07
C SER A 431 -11.47 -46.22 -55.52
N SER A 432 -11.80 -46.10 -56.81
CA SER A 432 -13.05 -46.66 -57.34
C SER A 432 -13.10 -48.19 -57.27
N SER A 433 -11.95 -48.84 -57.42
CA SER A 433 -11.85 -50.31 -57.42
C SER A 433 -11.91 -50.89 -56.02
N ILE A 434 -11.31 -50.24 -55.02
CA ILE A 434 -11.31 -50.72 -53.63
C ILE A 434 -12.70 -50.64 -53.00
N ILE A 435 -13.55 -49.71 -53.45
CA ILE A 435 -14.97 -49.62 -53.05
C ILE A 435 -15.85 -50.61 -53.83
N ARG A 436 -15.65 -50.73 -55.14
CA ARG A 436 -16.54 -51.51 -56.03
C ARG A 436 -16.32 -53.02 -55.94
N LYS A 437 -15.07 -53.48 -55.87
CA LYS A 437 -14.74 -54.92 -55.97
C LYS A 437 -15.21 -55.77 -54.79
N PRO A 438 -15.17 -55.31 -53.53
CA PRO A 438 -15.74 -56.05 -52.41
C PRO A 438 -17.26 -56.26 -52.53
N GLN A 439 -17.95 -55.51 -53.38
CA GLN A 439 -19.37 -55.71 -53.68
C GLN A 439 -19.63 -56.82 -54.73
N GLY A 440 -18.60 -57.61 -55.10
CA GLY A 440 -18.70 -58.67 -56.10
C GLY A 440 -18.68 -58.18 -57.56
N ILE A 441 -18.49 -56.88 -57.81
CA ILE A 441 -18.54 -56.30 -59.15
C ILE A 441 -17.15 -56.33 -59.78
N GLY A 442 -16.97 -57.21 -60.79
CA GLY A 442 -15.69 -57.34 -61.50
C GLY A 442 -14.55 -57.91 -60.64
N HIS A 443 -14.90 -58.75 -59.66
CA HIS A 443 -13.98 -59.37 -58.72
C HIS A 443 -14.35 -60.86 -58.51
N GLY A 444 -13.36 -61.76 -58.58
CA GLY A 444 -13.60 -63.22 -58.53
C GLY A 444 -13.93 -63.80 -57.15
N GLY A 445 -13.86 -63.00 -56.08
CA GLY A 445 -14.08 -63.45 -54.69
C GLY A 445 -15.54 -63.39 -54.19
N GLY A 446 -16.51 -63.13 -55.07
CA GLY A 446 -17.92 -62.97 -54.71
C GLY A 446 -18.21 -61.69 -53.90
N LEU A 447 -19.45 -61.58 -53.41
CA LEU A 447 -19.92 -60.47 -52.58
C LEU A 447 -19.33 -60.58 -51.16
N GLN A 448 -18.53 -59.59 -50.76
CA GLN A 448 -17.92 -59.49 -49.42
C GLN A 448 -18.55 -58.38 -48.58
N LEU A 449 -18.86 -57.24 -49.20
CA LEU A 449 -19.51 -56.09 -48.56
C LEU A 449 -20.78 -55.74 -49.36
N SER A 450 -21.94 -55.81 -48.71
CA SER A 450 -23.21 -55.46 -49.35
C SER A 450 -23.37 -53.95 -49.52
N ALA A 451 -24.06 -53.53 -50.58
CA ALA A 451 -24.45 -52.13 -50.76
C ALA A 451 -25.25 -51.64 -49.54
N GLY A 452 -24.88 -50.48 -48.99
CA GLY A 452 -25.52 -49.89 -47.80
C GLY A 452 -25.06 -50.44 -46.45
N SER A 453 -24.16 -51.44 -46.40
CA SER A 453 -23.58 -51.93 -45.14
C SER A 453 -22.70 -50.90 -44.44
N THR A 454 -22.64 -50.97 -43.12
CA THR A 454 -21.76 -50.13 -42.28
C THR A 454 -20.31 -50.29 -42.70
N GLU A 455 -19.86 -51.50 -42.98
CA GLU A 455 -18.51 -51.82 -43.41
C GLU A 455 -18.15 -51.17 -44.75
N LEU A 456 -19.08 -51.17 -45.71
CA LEU A 456 -18.88 -50.49 -47.00
C LEU A 456 -18.85 -48.97 -46.84
N ASN A 457 -19.69 -48.42 -45.96
CA ASN A 457 -19.71 -46.98 -45.69
C ASN A 457 -18.43 -46.53 -44.97
N ASN A 458 -17.95 -47.29 -43.98
CA ASN A 458 -16.66 -47.05 -43.33
C ASN A 458 -15.52 -47.11 -44.34
N LEU A 459 -15.53 -48.08 -45.26
CA LEU A 459 -14.51 -48.19 -46.32
C LEU A 459 -14.53 -46.97 -47.26
N LYS A 460 -15.72 -46.41 -47.57
CA LYS A 460 -15.82 -45.17 -48.35
C LYS A 460 -15.24 -43.98 -47.59
N GLN A 461 -15.59 -43.81 -46.31
CA GLN A 461 -15.05 -42.75 -45.46
C GLN A 461 -13.52 -42.84 -45.34
N PHE A 462 -12.97 -44.05 -45.20
CA PHE A 462 -11.54 -44.28 -45.23
C PHE A 462 -10.92 -43.83 -46.57
N VAL A 463 -11.51 -44.20 -47.70
CA VAL A 463 -11.02 -43.77 -49.02
C VAL A 463 -11.08 -42.26 -49.19
N ASP A 464 -12.17 -41.62 -48.75
CA ASP A 464 -12.32 -40.17 -48.81
C ASP A 464 -11.26 -39.47 -47.95
N ALA A 465 -11.02 -39.97 -46.73
CA ALA A 465 -9.96 -39.46 -45.85
C ALA A 465 -8.56 -39.61 -46.47
N VAL A 466 -8.25 -40.74 -47.10
CA VAL A 466 -6.97 -40.94 -47.82
C VAL A 466 -6.81 -40.01 -49.01
N LEU A 467 -7.90 -39.60 -49.67
CA LEU A 467 -7.85 -38.69 -50.81
C LEU A 467 -7.81 -37.21 -50.41
N SER A 468 -8.25 -36.88 -49.20
CA SER A 468 -8.12 -35.53 -48.63
C SER A 468 -6.74 -35.26 -48.00
N GLU A 469 -5.94 -36.31 -47.81
CA GLU A 469 -4.56 -36.28 -47.28
C GLU A 469 -3.52 -36.48 -48.38
#